data_AF-A0A117SEL4-F1
#
_entry.id   AF-A0A117SEL4-F1
#
_cell.length_a   1.000
_cell.length_b   1.000
_cell.length_c   1.000
_cell.angle_alpha   90.00
_cell.angle_beta   90.00
_cell.angle_gamma   90.00
#
_symmetry.space_group_name_H-M   'P 1'
#
loop_
_entity.id
_entity.type
_entity.pdbx_description
1 polymer ?
#
loop_
_entity_poly.entity_id
_entity_poly.type
_entity_poly.pdbx_seq_one_letter_code
_entity_poly.pdbx_strand_id
1 'polypeptide(L)'
;MIWSKLRKKIMEFITPELRDRIDIHSTRYHDAHDDYGEVWITLDGKKVLGGGYYHWYMTSIPQELLTNKYIQSGYYKDFYSPRIESDEVKKIMELGIHETTHITEVLENYINTPFKDSLESNNPIYKAFALIDKRLGRRRFMNIDISGEKHSLVRLFYELRRDSFKIPER
;
A
#
# COMPACT_ATOMS: atom_id res chain seq x y z
N MET A 1 -1.41 5.67 -15.96
CA MET A 1 -2.46 4.79 -16.58
C MET A 1 -3.86 5.26 -16.17
N ILE A 2 -4.96 4.96 -16.89
CA ILE A 2 -6.33 5.28 -16.41
C ILE A 2 -6.66 4.44 -15.16
N TRP A 3 -7.22 5.05 -14.11
CA TRP A 3 -7.49 4.40 -12.80
C TRP A 3 -8.21 3.04 -12.91
N SER A 4 -9.27 2.96 -13.72
CA SER A 4 -10.03 1.71 -13.90
C SER A 4 -9.17 0.56 -14.44
N LYS A 5 -8.21 0.85 -15.32
CA LYS A 5 -7.25 -0.13 -15.85
C LYS A 5 -6.22 -0.53 -14.80
N LEU A 6 -5.74 0.43 -13.99
CA LEU A 6 -4.82 0.16 -12.88
C LEU A 6 -5.46 -0.78 -11.86
N ARG A 7 -6.64 -0.40 -11.35
CA ARG A 7 -7.40 -1.18 -10.38
C ARG A 7 -7.61 -2.60 -10.90
N LYS A 8 -8.09 -2.76 -12.13
CA LYS A 8 -8.30 -4.09 -12.73
C LYS A 8 -7.03 -4.95 -12.71
N LYS A 9 -5.89 -4.40 -13.13
CA LYS A 9 -4.60 -5.11 -13.12
C LYS A 9 -4.15 -5.50 -11.71
N ILE A 10 -4.31 -4.62 -10.73
CA ILE A 10 -3.97 -4.92 -9.34
C ILE A 10 -4.86 -6.05 -8.80
N MET A 11 -6.17 -5.99 -9.05
CA MET A 11 -7.11 -7.04 -8.63
C MET A 11 -6.79 -8.41 -9.26
N GLU A 12 -6.23 -8.45 -10.47
CA GLU A 12 -5.76 -9.68 -11.13
C GLU A 12 -4.54 -10.30 -10.43
N PHE A 13 -3.73 -9.52 -9.71
CA PHE A 13 -2.62 -10.04 -8.89
C PHE A 13 -3.09 -10.61 -7.56
N ILE A 14 -4.20 -10.15 -7.00
CA ILE A 14 -4.71 -10.67 -5.73
C ILE A 14 -5.11 -12.14 -5.90
N THR A 15 -4.68 -12.96 -4.94
CA THR A 15 -4.99 -14.40 -4.87
C THR A 15 -6.50 -14.66 -4.90
N PRO A 16 -6.99 -15.70 -5.61
CA PRO A 16 -8.44 -15.91 -5.79
C PRO A 16 -9.25 -15.92 -4.49
N GLU A 17 -8.70 -16.47 -3.42
CA GLU A 17 -9.35 -16.61 -2.11
C GLU A 17 -9.65 -15.26 -1.44
N LEU A 18 -8.94 -14.20 -1.82
CA LEU A 18 -9.05 -12.86 -1.22
C LEU A 18 -9.61 -11.80 -2.17
N ARG A 19 -9.77 -12.13 -3.46
CA ARG A 19 -10.10 -11.14 -4.51
C ARG A 19 -11.42 -10.43 -4.26
N ASP A 20 -12.42 -11.14 -3.74
CA ASP A 20 -13.75 -10.56 -3.49
C ASP A 20 -13.85 -9.83 -2.14
N ARG A 21 -12.81 -9.95 -1.30
CA ARG A 21 -12.76 -9.32 0.03
C ARG A 21 -12.03 -7.98 0.00
N ILE A 22 -11.12 -7.78 -0.94
CA ILE A 22 -10.28 -6.59 -1.01
C ILE A 22 -10.73 -5.72 -2.16
N ASP A 23 -10.76 -4.40 -1.95
CA ASP A 23 -10.95 -3.46 -3.05
C ASP A 23 -10.15 -2.17 -2.85
N ILE A 24 -9.96 -1.43 -3.94
CA ILE A 24 -9.22 -0.18 -4.00
C ILE A 24 -10.09 0.84 -4.70
N HIS A 25 -10.24 2.00 -4.05
CA HIS A 25 -11.15 3.06 -4.46
C HIS A 25 -10.35 4.34 -4.69
N SER A 26 -10.86 5.20 -5.57
CA SER A 26 -10.32 6.53 -5.78
C SER A 26 -11.44 7.49 -6.14
N THR A 27 -11.40 8.69 -5.57
CA THR A 27 -12.21 9.83 -6.00
C THR A 27 -11.33 10.89 -6.65
N ARG A 28 -11.91 11.65 -7.58
CA ARG A 28 -11.34 12.90 -8.10
C ARG A 28 -12.43 13.95 -8.08
N TYR A 29 -12.22 15.01 -7.32
CA TYR A 29 -13.17 16.11 -7.22
C TYR A 29 -12.79 17.13 -8.31
N HIS A 30 -13.59 17.17 -9.38
CA HIS A 30 -13.30 18.01 -10.55
C HIS A 30 -13.64 19.51 -10.32
N ASP A 31 -14.31 19.85 -9.20
CA ASP A 31 -14.77 21.21 -8.88
C ASP A 31 -13.94 21.91 -7.78
N ALA A 32 -12.92 21.24 -7.23
CA ALA A 32 -11.97 21.89 -6.32
C ALA A 32 -10.82 22.47 -7.15
N HIS A 33 -10.39 23.70 -6.86
CA HIS A 33 -9.34 24.42 -7.60
C HIS A 33 -7.98 23.68 -7.71
N ASP A 34 -7.84 22.56 -7.00
CA ASP A 34 -6.59 21.84 -6.79
C ASP A 34 -6.71 20.30 -7.06
N ASP A 35 -7.82 19.81 -7.63
CA ASP A 35 -8.02 18.38 -8.03
C ASP A 35 -7.80 17.33 -6.91
N TYR A 36 -7.96 17.71 -5.63
CA TYR A 36 -7.62 16.83 -4.51
C TYR A 36 -8.59 15.66 -4.32
N GLY A 37 -8.15 14.45 -4.68
CA GLY A 37 -8.84 13.18 -4.46
C GLY A 37 -8.45 12.45 -3.18
N GLU A 38 -9.13 11.33 -2.91
CA GLU A 38 -8.70 10.34 -1.92
C GLU A 38 -8.54 8.99 -2.61
N VAL A 39 -7.57 8.20 -2.18
CA VAL A 39 -7.44 6.77 -2.52
C VAL A 39 -7.46 5.96 -1.25
N TRP A 40 -8.23 4.87 -1.24
CA TRP A 40 -8.33 4.02 -0.06
C TRP A 40 -8.51 2.56 -0.42
N ILE A 41 -8.13 1.69 0.52
CA ILE A 41 -8.21 0.24 0.42
C ILE A 41 -9.26 -0.24 1.41
N THR A 42 -10.12 -1.16 0.98
CA THR A 42 -11.12 -1.80 1.83
C THR A 42 -10.87 -3.29 1.98
N LEU A 43 -11.20 -3.82 3.16
CA LEU A 43 -11.37 -5.25 3.43
C LEU A 43 -12.82 -5.48 3.90
N ASP A 44 -13.55 -6.35 3.20
CA ASP A 44 -14.97 -6.65 3.43
C ASP A 44 -15.81 -5.35 3.52
N GLY A 45 -15.53 -4.41 2.62
CA GLY A 45 -16.18 -3.09 2.55
C GLY A 45 -15.74 -2.06 3.60
N LYS A 46 -14.88 -2.43 4.56
CA LYS A 46 -14.36 -1.50 5.59
C LYS A 46 -13.01 -0.94 5.19
N LYS A 47 -12.81 0.37 5.32
CA LYS A 47 -11.53 1.03 5.03
C LYS A 47 -10.43 0.55 5.98
N VAL A 48 -9.30 0.12 5.41
CA VAL A 48 -8.12 -0.39 6.15
C VAL A 48 -6.83 0.40 5.88
N LEU A 49 -6.79 1.16 4.79
CA LEU A 49 -5.77 2.16 4.50
C LEU A 49 -6.43 3.30 3.71
N GLY A 50 -5.96 4.52 3.85
CA GLY A 50 -6.27 5.60 2.92
C GLY A 50 -5.14 6.60 2.82
N GLY A 51 -5.16 7.37 1.74
CA GLY A 51 -4.26 8.47 1.48
C GLY A 51 -5.02 9.58 0.76
N GLY A 52 -4.73 10.81 1.12
CA GLY A 52 -5.45 11.96 0.62
C GLY A 52 -4.74 13.24 1.01
N TYR A 53 -4.92 14.29 0.22
CA TYR A 53 -4.30 15.59 0.49
C TYR A 53 -4.60 16.09 1.91
N TYR A 54 -5.88 16.21 2.27
CA TYR A 54 -6.25 16.66 3.61
C TYR A 54 -5.74 15.73 4.70
N HIS A 55 -5.72 14.41 4.45
CA HIS A 55 -5.15 13.47 5.40
C HIS A 55 -3.66 13.74 5.65
N TRP A 56 -2.89 14.03 4.59
CA TRP A 56 -1.48 14.38 4.70
C TRP A 56 -1.24 15.69 5.49
N TYR A 57 -1.95 16.76 5.14
CA TYR A 57 -1.71 18.08 5.72
C TYR A 57 -2.41 18.34 7.05
N MET A 58 -3.46 17.59 7.39
CA MET A 58 -4.19 17.73 8.66
C MET A 58 -3.78 16.71 9.72
N THR A 59 -3.07 15.63 9.34
CA THR A 59 -2.53 14.67 10.30
C THR A 59 -1.26 15.23 10.94
N SER A 60 -1.11 15.00 12.25
CA SER A 60 0.09 15.39 12.99
C SER A 60 1.29 14.48 12.65
N ILE A 61 1.98 14.76 11.55
CA ILE A 61 3.29 14.16 11.27
C ILE A 61 4.34 14.82 12.20
N PRO A 62 5.17 14.03 12.91
CA PRO A 62 6.22 14.59 13.75
C PRO A 62 7.16 15.49 12.94
N GLN A 63 7.37 16.72 13.41
CA GLN A 63 8.10 17.75 12.66
C GLN A 63 9.56 17.37 12.39
N GLU A 64 10.16 16.56 13.26
CA GLU A 64 11.49 16.01 13.09
C GLU A 64 11.62 15.06 11.88
N LEU A 65 10.51 14.58 11.32
CA LEU A 65 10.49 13.79 10.09
C LEU A 65 10.32 14.66 8.84
N LEU A 66 9.85 15.90 8.98
CA LEU A 66 9.64 16.83 7.88
C LEU A 66 10.90 17.64 7.59
N THR A 67 12.04 16.95 7.45
CA THR A 67 13.39 17.55 7.44
C THR A 67 13.70 18.38 6.20
N ASN A 68 12.94 18.23 5.12
CA ASN A 68 13.08 19.04 3.92
C ASN A 68 11.72 19.27 3.23
N LYS A 69 11.69 20.28 2.35
CA LYS A 69 10.48 20.72 1.64
C LYS A 69 9.79 19.64 0.79
N TYR A 70 10.55 18.66 0.28
CA TYR A 70 9.99 17.58 -0.55
C TYR A 70 9.30 16.52 0.30
N ILE A 71 9.87 16.20 1.47
CA ILE A 71 9.20 15.32 2.43
C ILE A 71 7.99 16.07 3.00
N GLN A 72 8.13 17.33 3.37
CA GLN A 72 7.03 18.14 3.91
C GLN A 72 5.83 18.24 2.94
N SER A 73 6.10 18.39 1.64
CA SER A 73 5.04 18.43 0.62
C SER A 73 4.45 17.05 0.29
N GLY A 74 5.01 15.96 0.82
CA GLY A 74 4.64 14.60 0.45
C GLY A 74 5.21 14.15 -0.90
N TYR A 75 6.01 14.97 -1.59
CA TYR A 75 6.55 14.67 -2.92
C TYR A 75 8.04 14.39 -2.89
N TYR A 76 8.42 13.26 -2.30
CA TYR A 76 9.79 12.75 -2.26
C TYR A 76 9.89 11.35 -2.88
N LYS A 77 10.94 11.10 -3.65
CA LYS A 77 11.10 9.89 -4.48
C LYS A 77 10.91 8.58 -3.71
N ASP A 78 11.33 8.54 -2.45
CA ASP A 78 11.32 7.30 -1.68
C ASP A 78 9.90 6.83 -1.31
N PHE A 79 8.91 7.72 -1.26
CA PHE A 79 7.52 7.33 -1.03
C PHE A 79 7.01 6.33 -2.09
N TYR A 80 7.57 6.39 -3.29
CA TYR A 80 7.16 5.60 -4.45
C TYR A 80 8.09 4.41 -4.74
N SER A 81 9.17 4.28 -3.98
CA SER A 81 10.21 3.27 -4.19
C SER A 81 9.89 1.98 -3.43
N PRO A 82 10.16 0.79 -4.01
CA PRO A 82 10.16 -0.46 -3.24
C PRO A 82 11.31 -0.51 -2.22
N ARG A 83 12.33 0.35 -2.35
CA ARG A 83 13.42 0.48 -1.39
C ARG A 83 13.54 1.93 -0.95
N ILE A 84 12.98 2.22 0.22
CA ILE A 84 13.07 3.50 0.92
C ILE A 84 14.47 3.61 1.52
N GLU A 85 15.20 4.68 1.21
CA GLU A 85 16.55 4.93 1.74
C GLU A 85 16.48 5.88 2.95
N SER A 86 15.70 6.95 2.85
CA SER A 86 15.46 7.94 3.91
C SER A 86 14.79 7.31 5.14
N ASP A 87 15.38 7.54 6.31
CA ASP A 87 14.82 7.06 7.57
C ASP A 87 13.56 7.83 7.99
N GLU A 88 13.45 9.10 7.61
CA GLU A 88 12.25 9.91 7.80
C GLU A 88 11.07 9.33 7.03
N VAL A 89 11.27 9.03 5.74
CA VAL A 89 10.23 8.43 4.90
C VAL A 89 9.84 7.05 5.41
N LYS A 90 10.81 6.23 5.86
CA LYS A 90 10.50 4.92 6.49
C LYS A 90 9.56 5.11 7.69
N LYS A 91 9.88 6.05 8.58
CA LYS A 91 9.07 6.33 9.78
C LYS A 91 7.69 6.86 9.43
N ILE A 92 7.58 7.80 8.48
CA ILE A 92 6.27 8.32 8.03
C ILE A 92 5.42 7.19 7.44
N MET A 93 5.99 6.38 6.56
CA MET A 93 5.29 5.25 5.94
C MET A 93 4.89 4.21 6.98
N GLU A 94 5.72 3.94 8.01
CA GLU A 94 5.39 3.04 9.13
C GLU A 94 4.16 3.49 9.93
N LEU A 95 3.93 4.80 10.03
CA LEU A 95 2.73 5.38 10.68
C LEU A 95 1.44 5.17 9.86
N GLY A 96 1.53 4.73 8.61
CA GLY A 96 0.39 4.56 7.71
C GLY A 96 -0.21 5.87 7.22
N ILE A 97 0.57 6.96 7.25
CA ILE A 97 0.18 8.29 6.78
C ILE A 97 0.60 8.43 5.31
N HIS A 98 -0.38 8.68 4.44
CA HIS A 98 -0.15 8.72 3.00
C HIS A 98 -0.83 9.92 2.35
N GLU A 99 -0.13 10.51 1.37
CA GLU A 99 -0.74 11.34 0.34
C GLU A 99 -1.41 10.42 -0.69
N THR A 100 -2.37 10.96 -1.45
CA THR A 100 -3.05 10.29 -2.57
C THR A 100 -2.07 9.59 -3.52
N THR A 101 -1.02 10.31 -3.94
CA THR A 101 -0.04 9.80 -4.91
C THR A 101 0.77 8.65 -4.36
N HIS A 102 1.03 8.61 -3.04
CA HIS A 102 1.80 7.52 -2.42
C HIS A 102 1.17 6.17 -2.70
N ILE A 103 -0.16 6.08 -2.62
CA ILE A 103 -0.87 4.83 -2.89
C ILE A 103 -0.98 4.60 -4.41
N THR A 104 -1.40 5.60 -5.18
CA THR A 104 -1.67 5.40 -6.61
C THR A 104 -0.39 5.08 -7.40
N GLU A 105 0.69 5.82 -7.15
CA GLU A 105 1.95 5.62 -7.86
C GLU A 105 2.66 4.35 -7.41
N VAL A 106 2.61 3.99 -6.12
CA VAL A 106 3.14 2.70 -5.67
C VAL A 106 2.41 1.55 -6.36
N LEU A 107 1.07 1.60 -6.48
CA LEU A 107 0.32 0.58 -7.20
C LEU A 107 0.65 0.55 -8.71
N GLU A 108 0.82 1.71 -9.34
CA GLU A 108 1.24 1.78 -10.75
C GLU A 108 2.65 1.24 -10.96
N ASN A 109 3.56 1.48 -10.03
CA ASN A 109 4.92 0.93 -10.07
C ASN A 109 4.92 -0.57 -9.75
N TYR A 110 4.09 -1.02 -8.82
CA TYR A 110 4.00 -2.41 -8.36
C TYR A 110 3.74 -3.39 -9.50
N ILE A 111 2.82 -3.06 -10.42
CA ILE A 111 2.51 -3.94 -11.57
C ILE A 111 3.69 -4.17 -12.51
N ASN A 112 4.71 -3.29 -12.47
CA ASN A 112 5.92 -3.36 -13.28
C ASN A 112 7.16 -3.73 -12.45
N THR A 113 7.03 -3.88 -11.13
CA THR A 113 8.13 -4.22 -10.24
C THR A 113 8.27 -5.75 -10.14
N PRO A 114 9.49 -6.31 -10.21
CA PRO A 114 9.70 -7.73 -9.96
C PRO A 114 9.09 -8.16 -8.63
N PHE A 115 8.40 -9.31 -8.63
CA PHE A 115 7.69 -9.80 -7.45
C PHE A 115 8.63 -9.99 -6.24
N LYS A 116 9.87 -10.44 -6.48
CA LYS A 116 10.88 -10.59 -5.43
C LYS A 116 11.15 -9.27 -4.72
N ASP A 117 11.36 -8.20 -5.49
CA ASP A 117 11.68 -6.86 -4.97
C ASP A 117 10.50 -6.30 -4.18
N SER A 118 9.27 -6.54 -4.65
CA SER A 118 8.06 -6.15 -3.92
C SER A 118 7.91 -6.90 -2.59
N LEU A 119 8.26 -8.20 -2.55
CA LEU A 119 8.19 -9.00 -1.33
C LEU A 119 9.29 -8.65 -0.33
N GLU A 120 10.47 -8.24 -0.80
CA GLU A 120 11.61 -7.82 0.04
C GLU A 120 11.60 -6.32 0.36
N SER A 121 10.59 -5.61 -0.15
CA SER A 121 10.42 -4.17 0.02
C SER A 121 10.26 -3.76 1.49
N ASN A 122 10.86 -2.61 1.84
CA ASN A 122 10.61 -1.91 3.10
C ASN A 122 9.53 -0.81 2.96
N ASN A 123 8.91 -0.69 1.78
CA ASN A 123 7.72 0.14 1.59
C ASN A 123 6.48 -0.70 1.94
N PRO A 124 5.68 -0.28 2.93
CA PRO A 124 4.60 -1.11 3.46
C PRO A 124 3.51 -1.42 2.44
N ILE A 125 3.26 -0.56 1.46
CA ILE A 125 2.24 -0.82 0.43
C ILE A 125 2.73 -1.93 -0.51
N TYR A 126 3.98 -1.84 -0.99
CA TYR A 126 4.61 -2.93 -1.78
C TYR A 126 4.58 -4.26 -1.04
N LYS A 127 5.03 -4.24 0.23
CA LYS A 127 5.10 -5.43 1.08
C LYS A 127 3.72 -6.04 1.30
N ALA A 128 2.72 -5.23 1.64
CA ALA A 128 1.34 -5.67 1.86
C ALA A 128 0.76 -6.34 0.59
N PHE A 129 0.85 -5.68 -0.56
CA PHE A 129 0.33 -6.25 -1.81
C PHE A 129 1.08 -7.52 -2.23
N ALA A 130 2.39 -7.60 -1.99
CA ALA A 130 3.15 -8.83 -2.23
C ALA A 130 2.70 -10.02 -1.36
N LEU A 131 2.18 -9.77 -0.15
CA LEU A 131 1.67 -10.83 0.74
C LEU A 131 0.37 -11.45 0.25
N ILE A 132 -0.49 -10.69 -0.43
CA ILE A 132 -1.77 -11.18 -0.98
C ILE A 132 -1.69 -11.50 -2.48
N ASP A 133 -0.51 -11.40 -3.08
CA ASP A 133 -0.28 -11.70 -4.49
C ASP A 133 -0.39 -13.22 -4.74
N LYS A 134 -1.08 -13.60 -5.82
CA LYS A 134 -1.25 -14.98 -6.28
C LYS A 134 0.09 -15.67 -6.61
N ARG A 135 1.15 -14.91 -6.90
CA ARG A 135 2.52 -15.39 -7.12
C ARG A 135 3.20 -15.85 -5.82
N LEU A 136 2.66 -15.47 -4.65
CA LEU A 136 3.17 -15.92 -3.35
C LEU A 136 2.58 -17.29 -2.98
N GLY A 137 3.35 -18.34 -3.18
CA GLY A 137 2.99 -19.71 -2.75
C GLY A 137 3.18 -19.97 -1.25
N ARG A 138 2.42 -20.94 -0.72
CA ARG A 138 2.39 -21.32 0.71
C ARG A 138 3.78 -21.55 1.31
N ARG A 139 4.64 -22.33 0.65
CA ARG A 139 6.00 -22.63 1.15
C ARG A 139 6.83 -21.36 1.40
N ARG A 140 6.77 -20.39 0.47
CA ARG A 140 7.51 -19.13 0.62
C ARG A 140 6.87 -18.25 1.70
N PHE A 141 5.53 -18.20 1.76
CA PHE A 141 4.81 -17.46 2.79
C PHE A 141 5.17 -17.91 4.22
N MET A 142 5.23 -19.22 4.47
CA MET A 142 5.56 -19.77 5.80
C MET A 142 6.95 -19.38 6.30
N ASN A 143 7.85 -18.96 5.42
CA ASN A 143 9.20 -18.50 5.75
C ASN A 143 9.28 -16.98 5.93
N ILE A 144 8.18 -16.24 5.77
CA ILE A 144 8.16 -14.80 6.00
C ILE A 144 8.00 -14.55 7.49
N ASP A 145 9.02 -13.90 8.07
CA ASP A 145 8.95 -13.33 9.40
C ASP A 145 8.40 -11.90 9.33
N ILE A 146 7.38 -11.62 10.14
CA ILE A 146 6.77 -10.29 10.31
C ILE A 146 6.84 -9.80 11.76
N SER A 147 7.62 -10.44 12.62
CA SER A 147 7.71 -10.11 14.06
C SER A 147 8.11 -8.65 14.31
N GLY A 148 8.96 -8.07 13.46
CA GLY A 148 9.37 -6.67 13.50
C GLY A 148 8.47 -5.70 12.72
N GLU A 149 7.42 -6.19 12.05
CA GLU A 149 6.54 -5.37 11.23
C GLU A 149 5.52 -4.62 12.10
N LYS A 150 5.40 -3.31 11.86
CA LYS A 150 4.52 -2.41 12.62
C LYS A 150 3.36 -1.88 11.78
N HIS A 151 3.51 -1.85 10.45
CA HIS A 151 2.49 -1.30 9.59
C HIS A 151 1.22 -2.15 9.61
N SER A 152 0.10 -1.52 9.96
CA SER A 152 -1.19 -2.20 10.18
C SER A 152 -1.65 -2.99 8.95
N LEU A 153 -1.52 -2.42 7.75
CA LEU A 153 -1.92 -3.08 6.51
C LEU A 153 -1.08 -4.34 6.22
N VAL A 154 0.24 -4.29 6.48
CA VAL A 154 1.13 -5.42 6.19
C VAL A 154 0.76 -6.59 7.10
N ARG A 155 0.57 -6.31 8.40
CA ARG A 155 0.13 -7.32 9.37
C ARG A 155 -1.24 -7.87 9.02
N LEU A 156 -2.20 -7.00 8.69
CA LEU A 156 -3.54 -7.42 8.30
C LEU A 156 -3.52 -8.35 7.08
N PHE A 157 -2.77 -7.99 6.04
CA PHE A 157 -2.68 -8.78 4.81
C PHE A 157 -1.87 -10.07 5.00
N TYR A 158 -0.87 -10.08 5.88
CA TYR A 158 -0.20 -11.32 6.30
C TYR A 158 -1.19 -12.28 6.95
N GLU A 159 -1.94 -11.81 7.94
CA GLU A 159 -2.93 -12.62 8.68
C GLU A 159 -4.02 -13.16 7.75
N LEU A 160 -4.54 -12.30 6.88
CA LEU A 160 -5.53 -12.67 5.87
C LEU A 160 -4.99 -13.74 4.91
N ARG A 161 -3.75 -13.61 4.45
CA ARG A 161 -3.11 -14.61 3.59
C ARG A 161 -2.88 -15.92 4.35
N ARG A 162 -2.43 -15.87 5.60
CA ARG A 162 -2.23 -17.05 6.45
C ARG A 162 -3.52 -17.86 6.56
N ASP A 163 -4.64 -17.19 6.78
CA ASP A 163 -5.94 -17.83 6.92
C ASP A 163 -6.45 -18.39 5.58
N SER A 164 -6.14 -17.75 4.44
CA SER A 164 -6.48 -18.31 3.12
C SER A 164 -5.86 -19.70 2.87
N PHE A 165 -4.70 -20.00 3.47
CA PHE A 165 -4.06 -21.31 3.35
C PHE A 165 -4.66 -22.40 4.25
N LYS A 166 -5.55 -22.03 5.18
CA LYS A 166 -6.27 -22.98 6.05
C LYS A 166 -7.57 -23.47 5.42
N ILE A 167 -8.09 -22.77 4.42
CA ILE A 167 -9.32 -23.14 3.71
C ILE A 167 -8.96 -24.28 2.76
N PRO A 168 -9.57 -25.48 2.87
CA PRO A 168 -9.36 -26.55 1.90
C PRO A 168 -9.77 -26.07 0.51
N GLU A 169 -8.95 -26.36 -0.52
CA GLU A 169 -9.35 -26.17 -1.92
C GLU A 169 -10.66 -26.95 -2.14
N ARG A 170 -11.72 -26.24 -2.53
CA ARG A 170 -13.03 -26.83 -2.85
C ARG A 170 -13.00 -27.52 -4.20
#